data_AF-A0A1X9Z8I9-F1
#
_entry.id   AF-A0A1X9Z8I9-F1
#
_cell.length_a   1.000
_cell.length_b   1.000
_cell.length_c   1.000
_cell.angle_alpha   90.00
_cell.angle_beta   90.00
_cell.angle_gamma   90.00
#
_symmetry.space_group_name_H-M   'P 1'
#
loop_
_entity.id
_entity.type
_entity.pdbx_description
1 polymer ?
#
loop_
_entity_poly.entity_id
_entity_poly.type
_entity_poly.pdbx_seq_one_letter_code
_entity_poly.pdbx_strand_id
1 'polypeptide(L)' 'MSNSKKKTPIIGITTATSEKLDKRRWNKTFRRISKILIIKQKGLPHKISAVTNVWNGDKDGKRYIKTYSSKEMRK' A
#
# COMPACT_ATOMS: atom_id res chain seq x y z
N MET A 1 -19.79 -14.42 -29.47
CA MET A 1 -18.75 -14.13 -28.45
C MET A 1 -17.93 -12.88 -28.85
N SER A 2 -18.56 -11.72 -29.01
CA SER A 2 -17.93 -10.52 -29.61
C SER A 2 -17.89 -9.29 -28.70
N ASN A 3 -18.49 -9.34 -27.51
CA ASN A 3 -18.65 -8.16 -26.64
C ASN A 3 -17.92 -8.22 -25.29
N SER A 4 -16.79 -8.95 -25.21
CA SER A 4 -15.93 -8.87 -24.01
C SER A 4 -15.12 -7.57 -24.04
N LYS A 5 -15.66 -6.50 -23.44
CA LYS A 5 -14.97 -5.23 -23.27
C LYS A 5 -14.02 -5.33 -22.07
N LYS A 6 -12.73 -5.04 -22.29
CA LYS A 6 -11.74 -4.97 -21.20
C LYS A 6 -12.15 -3.86 -20.22
N LYS A 7 -12.07 -4.14 -18.91
CA LYS A 7 -12.34 -3.14 -17.87
C LYS A 7 -11.32 -1.99 -17.97
N THR A 8 -11.80 -0.77 -17.69
CA THR A 8 -10.95 0.42 -17.58
C THR A 8 -9.90 0.21 -16.49
N PRO A 9 -8.60 0.43 -16.78
CA PRO A 9 -7.54 0.23 -15.81
C PRO A 9 -7.67 1.21 -14.64
N ILE A 10 -7.30 0.75 -13.45
CA ILE A 10 -7.21 1.55 -12.23
C ILE A 10 -5.75 1.69 -11.87
N ILE A 11 -5.26 2.92 -11.73
CA ILE A 11 -3.85 3.22 -11.41
C ILE A 11 -3.80 4.05 -10.11
N GLY A 12 -2.69 3.94 -9.38
CA GLY A 12 -2.45 4.75 -8.18
C GLY A 12 -2.31 6.24 -8.49
N ILE A 13 -2.82 7.12 -7.62
CA ILE A 13 -2.67 8.58 -7.73
C ILE A 13 -1.36 8.97 -7.05
N THR A 14 -0.24 8.49 -7.59
CA THR A 14 1.07 8.68 -6.96
C THR A 14 2.18 8.85 -7.98
N THR A 15 3.23 9.56 -7.59
CA THR A 15 4.52 9.59 -8.28
C THR A 15 5.45 8.46 -7.82
N ALA A 16 5.11 7.77 -6.72
CA ALA A 16 5.89 6.67 -6.19
C ALA A 16 5.78 5.43 -7.09
N THR A 17 6.93 4.97 -7.56
CA THR A 17 7.03 3.77 -8.39
C THR A 17 6.71 2.50 -7.58
N SER A 18 7.03 2.47 -6.28
CA SER A 18 6.91 1.28 -5.44
C SER A 18 6.56 1.60 -3.98
N GLU A 19 5.76 0.73 -3.35
CA GLU A 19 5.47 0.72 -1.90
C GLU A 19 6.61 0.13 -1.05
N LYS A 20 7.71 -0.31 -1.66
CA LYS A 20 8.77 -1.06 -0.97
C LYS A 20 9.39 -0.26 0.18
N LEU A 21 9.56 1.05 0.02
CA LEU A 21 10.14 1.93 1.03
C LEU A 21 9.20 2.08 2.24
N ASP A 22 7.92 2.35 1.99
CA ASP A 22 6.91 2.47 3.05
C ASP A 22 6.75 1.18 3.84
N LYS A 23 6.61 0.04 3.14
CA LYS A 23 6.53 -1.28 3.79
C LYS A 23 7.77 -1.57 4.64
N ARG A 24 8.96 -1.17 4.18
CA ARG A 24 10.19 -1.30 4.98
C ARG A 24 10.13 -0.44 6.23
N ARG A 25 9.73 0.84 6.10
CA ARG A 25 9.60 1.77 7.23
C ARG A 25 8.59 1.27 8.25
N TRP A 26 7.39 0.89 7.82
CA TRP A 26 6.33 0.39 8.70
C TRP A 26 6.77 -0.87 9.46
N ASN A 27 7.35 -1.85 8.78
CA ASN A 27 7.84 -3.07 9.42
C ASN A 27 8.98 -2.81 10.41
N LYS A 28 9.90 -1.88 10.10
CA LYS A 28 10.97 -1.48 11.01
C LYS A 28 10.41 -0.84 12.28
N THR A 29 9.44 0.06 12.13
CA THR A 29 8.77 0.72 13.27
C THR A 29 7.99 -0.29 14.11
N PHE A 30 7.21 -1.16 13.48
CA PHE A 30 6.43 -2.20 14.15
C PHE A 30 7.34 -3.09 15.01
N ARG A 31 8.42 -3.63 14.43
CA ARG A 31 9.40 -4.45 15.16
C ARG A 31 10.01 -3.71 16.35
N ARG A 32 10.36 -2.43 16.17
CA ARG A 32 10.92 -1.60 17.25
C ARG A 32 9.94 -1.47 18.41
N ILE A 33 8.67 -1.14 18.12
CA ILE A 33 7.65 -0.96 19.16
C ILE A 33 7.35 -2.30 19.85
N SER A 34 7.21 -3.39 19.09
CA SER A 34 6.98 -4.72 19.68
C SER A 34 8.09 -5.13 20.64
N LYS A 35 9.36 -4.89 20.30
CA LYS A 35 10.49 -5.16 21.22
C LYS A 35 10.38 -4.37 22.53
N ILE A 36 10.03 -3.09 22.44
CA ILE A 36 9.85 -2.23 23.63
C ILE A 36 8.68 -2.74 24.48
N LEU A 37 7.57 -3.16 23.87
CA LEU A 37 6.40 -3.65 24.58
C LEU A 37 6.66 -5.00 25.26
N ILE A 38 7.44 -5.89 24.64
CA ILE A 38 7.91 -7.14 25.25
C ILE A 38 8.71 -6.86 26.52
N ILE A 39 9.70 -5.95 26.46
CA ILE A 39 10.51 -5.56 27.62
C ILE A 39 9.63 -4.98 28.74
N LYS A 40 8.61 -4.19 28.37
CA LYS A 40 7.66 -3.59 29.31
C LYS A 40 6.57 -4.56 29.79
N GLN A 41 6.61 -5.84 29.38
CA GLN A 41 5.59 -6.86 29.66
C GLN A 41 4.15 -6.40 29.34
N LYS A 42 4.00 -5.58 28.30
CA LYS A 42 2.71 -5.10 27.80
C LYS A 42 2.24 -5.91 26.60
N GLY A 43 0.94 -5.80 26.29
CA GLY A 43 0.35 -6.41 25.11
C GLY A 43 1.05 -5.97 23.81
N LEU A 44 1.19 -6.92 22.88
CA LEU A 44 1.79 -6.70 21.57
C LEU A 44 0.81 -5.98 20.62
N PRO A 45 1.31 -5.11 19.72
CA PRO A 45 0.47 -4.47 18.73
C PRO A 45 0.03 -5.52 17.70
N HIS A 46 -1.27 -5.61 17.46
CA HIS A 46 -1.83 -6.66 16.58
C HIS A 46 -1.83 -6.25 15.09
N LYS A 47 -1.87 -4.95 14.80
CA LYS A 47 -1.91 -4.41 13.44
C LYS A 47 -0.84 -3.33 13.25
N ILE A 48 -0.35 -3.20 12.02
CA ILE A 48 0.57 -2.11 11.63
C ILE A 48 -0.08 -0.73 11.86
N SER A 49 -1.39 -0.63 11.69
CA SER A 49 -2.16 0.59 11.96
C SER A 49 -2.10 1.06 13.42
N ALA A 50 -1.79 0.17 14.36
CA ALA A 50 -1.62 0.55 15.77
C ALA A 50 -0.31 1.30 16.03
N VAL A 51 0.64 1.25 15.09
CA VAL A 51 2.01 1.78 15.24
C VAL A 51 2.30 2.87 14.20
N THR A 52 1.70 2.79 13.02
CA THR A 52 1.92 3.72 11.92
C THR A 52 0.62 4.06 11.22
N ASN A 53 0.49 5.30 10.75
CA ASN A 53 -0.63 5.69 9.91
C ASN A 53 -0.52 4.98 8.54
N VAL A 54 -1.53 4.17 8.20
CA VAL A 54 -1.58 3.38 6.96
C VAL A 54 -1.87 4.28 5.75
N TRP A 55 -2.46 5.45 5.97
CA TRP A 55 -2.80 6.44 4.94
C TRP A 55 -1.65 7.39 4.58
N ASN A 56 -0.51 7.31 5.28
CA ASN A 56 0.69 8.10 4.96
C ASN A 56 1.59 7.40 3.91
N GLY A 57 1.07 6.40 3.20
CA GLY A 57 1.84 5.72 2.15
C GLY A 57 1.93 6.58 0.90
N ASP A 58 3.10 6.66 0.28
CA ASP A 58 3.30 7.50 -0.88
C ASP A 58 2.44 7.03 -2.06
N LYS A 59 2.12 5.72 -2.12
CA LYS A 59 1.31 5.08 -3.17
C LYS A 59 -0.20 5.09 -2.90
N ASP A 60 -0.69 5.95 -2.01
CA ASP A 60 -2.11 5.98 -1.67
C ASP A 60 -2.98 6.58 -2.80
N GLY A 61 -4.26 6.24 -2.78
CA GLY A 61 -5.24 6.67 -3.76
C GLY A 61 -5.23 5.88 -5.07
N LYS A 62 -6.40 5.73 -5.67
CA LYS A 62 -6.60 5.06 -6.96
C LYS A 62 -7.55 5.86 -7.84
N ARG A 63 -7.25 5.93 -9.13
CA ARG A 63 -8.13 6.54 -10.14
C ARG A 63 -8.31 5.66 -11.35
N TYR A 64 -9.48 5.77 -11.95
CA TYR A 64 -9.68 5.36 -13.34
C TYR A 64 -9.04 6.38 -14.26
N ILE A 65 -8.39 5.90 -15.31
CA ILE A 65 -7.86 6.77 -16.36
C ILE A 65 -8.82 6.74 -17.54
N LYS A 66 -9.23 7.91 -18.03
CA LYS A 66 -10.17 8.06 -19.15
C LYS A 66 -9.52 7.70 -20.50
N THR A 67 -8.23 7.97 -20.63
CA THR A 67 -7.40 7.69 -21.82
C THR A 67 -6.25 6.78 -21.42
N TYR A 68 -6.25 5.53 -21.89
CA TYR A 68 -5.23 4.55 -21.52
C TYR A 68 -4.58 3.93 -22.76
N SER A 69 -3.30 3.62 -22.64
CA SER A 69 -2.56 2.94 -23.70
C SER A 69 -2.74 1.42 -23.65
N SER A 70 -2.41 0.73 -24.75
CA SER A 70 -2.40 -0.74 -24.78
C SER A 70 -1.42 -1.37 -23.79
N LYS A 71 -0.39 -0.63 -23.33
CA LYS A 71 0.56 -1.08 -22.29
C LYS A 71 -0.10 -1.12 -20.91
N GLU A 72 -0.89 -0.10 -20.56
CA GLU A 72 -1.57 0.00 -19.26
C GLU A 72 -2.72 -1.00 -19.11
N MET A 73 -3.21 -1.55 -20.23
CA MET A 73 -4.21 -2.62 -20.24
C MET A 73 -3.62 -4.03 -20.10
N ARG A 74 -2.29 -4.18 -20.03
CA ARG A 74 -1.64 -5.49 -19.85
C ARG A 74 -1.75 -5.91 -18.38
N LYS A 75 -1.96 -7.20 -18.14
CA LYS A 75 -1.95 -7.80 -16.80
C LYS A 75 -0.53 -7.90 -16.27
#